data_AF-A0A5J4RE39-F1
#
_entry.id   AF-A0A5J4RE39-F1
#
_cell.length_a   1.000
_cell.length_b   1.000
_cell.length_c   1.000
_cell.angle_alpha   90.00
_cell.angle_beta   90.00
_cell.angle_gamma   90.00
#
_symmetry.space_group_name_H-M   'P 1'
#
loop_
_entity.id
_entity.type
_entity.pdbx_description
1 polymer ?
#
loop_
_entity_poly.entity_id
_entity_poly.type
_entity_poly.pdbx_seq_one_letter_code
_entity_poly.pdbx_strand_id
1 'polypeptide(L)'
;MAILGKEQLFGKVINAITSNGWQVKNQSSESQQPVRYEILKGSDNQVLRVYIWNLTHGGESRPQNEYRIQVKVDRFEEELNSKTLILGYYDDLSIFAGFDISKHIGKPGWSASMQIKKEILEQAETNKVAVYSKENGEIAVAFRSDFFMDYVSDSYDIHSTGNLNKYLLIDQLEEIIEDTDDEEIINFRYAITSFGADYPVDAIVKRIESDVIFVPPFQRKFVWKIKESSRFIESLILGLPVPGIFLSKEDETNRLLIVDGQQRLFSLYSFYKNNFKGRPFKLTGVQSDLEGRSYSDLDITDKIRLDDSIIHATIVKQEEPDDSDSSIYLIFERLNSSGKVLTPQEIRASVYYGEFNEYLNKIVLEKDWRDIFGKMNDRLKEQEILLRFFALYYDLSSYERPLKIFLNKFMTSNRNLDKYDSEMLDSIIYPTIKYANNVLGKKAFRMGGRINAALFDSIMIGVAKRFEKGNFPDEKDFIHAYDKLMKDTSFTSLAKEGTADENTVRNRIRIAIDQFSSL
;
A
#
# COMPACT_ATOMS: atom_id res chain seq x y z
N MET A 1 3.19 -26.70 -25.59
CA MET A 1 3.10 -25.26 -25.90
C MET A 1 1.94 -25.04 -26.85
N ALA A 2 0.86 -24.42 -26.37
CA ALA A 2 -0.22 -24.00 -27.25
C ALA A 2 0.22 -22.73 -27.98
N ILE A 3 0.26 -22.77 -29.32
CA ILE A 3 0.52 -21.57 -30.13
C ILE A 3 -0.83 -20.88 -30.30
N LEU A 4 -0.97 -19.68 -29.71
CA LEU A 4 -2.21 -18.92 -29.79
C LEU A 4 -2.42 -18.35 -31.21
N GLY A 5 -3.67 -18.36 -31.66
CA GLY A 5 -4.08 -17.61 -32.85
C GLY A 5 -3.95 -16.10 -32.64
N LYS A 6 -3.99 -15.32 -33.73
CA LYS A 6 -3.88 -13.85 -33.68
C LYS A 6 -4.98 -13.21 -32.81
N GLU A 7 -6.24 -13.62 -33.00
CA GLU A 7 -7.38 -13.12 -32.22
C GLU A 7 -7.19 -13.40 -30.71
N GLN A 8 -6.66 -14.58 -30.36
CA GLN A 8 -6.38 -14.94 -28.98
C GLN A 8 -5.27 -14.07 -28.38
N LEU A 9 -4.20 -13.77 -29.13
CA LEU A 9 -3.14 -12.86 -28.69
C LEU A 9 -3.67 -11.44 -28.47
N PHE A 10 -4.51 -10.93 -29.36
CA PHE A 10 -5.14 -9.63 -29.18
C PHE A 10 -6.09 -9.62 -27.98
N GLY A 11 -6.82 -10.72 -27.77
CA GLY A 11 -7.61 -10.94 -26.56
C GLY A 11 -6.77 -10.86 -25.28
N LYS A 12 -5.53 -11.38 -25.27
CA LYS A 12 -4.63 -11.23 -24.11
C LYS A 12 -4.29 -9.76 -23.83
N VAL A 13 -4.04 -8.97 -24.87
CA VAL A 13 -3.77 -7.52 -24.74
C VAL A 13 -5.00 -6.78 -24.20
N ILE A 14 -6.18 -7.05 -24.76
CA ILE A 14 -7.44 -6.44 -24.30
C ILE A 14 -7.69 -6.79 -22.83
N ASN A 15 -7.57 -8.06 -22.47
CA ASN A 15 -7.76 -8.52 -21.09
C ASN A 15 -6.75 -7.88 -20.13
N ALA A 16 -5.50 -7.69 -20.56
CA ALA A 16 -4.50 -6.99 -19.76
C ALA A 16 -4.87 -5.52 -19.56
N ILE A 17 -5.31 -4.81 -20.61
CA ILE A 17 -5.78 -3.42 -20.51
C ILE A 17 -6.99 -3.32 -19.56
N THR A 18 -7.99 -4.18 -19.74
CA THR A 18 -9.25 -4.10 -18.96
C THR A 18 -9.08 -4.52 -17.51
N SER A 19 -8.29 -5.54 -17.22
CA SER A 19 -7.98 -5.95 -15.84
C SER A 19 -7.20 -4.89 -15.05
N ASN A 20 -6.52 -3.95 -15.73
CA ASN A 20 -5.86 -2.79 -15.11
C ASN A 20 -6.79 -1.57 -14.96
N GLY A 21 -8.10 -1.75 -15.20
CA GLY A 21 -9.13 -0.72 -15.02
C GLY A 21 -9.21 0.30 -16.16
N TRP A 22 -8.68 -0.03 -17.35
CA TRP A 22 -8.82 0.78 -18.57
C TRP A 22 -9.90 0.19 -19.49
N GLN A 23 -10.61 1.05 -20.22
CA GLN A 23 -11.58 0.62 -21.23
C GLN A 23 -10.96 0.71 -22.62
N VAL A 24 -11.21 -0.28 -23.49
CA VAL A 24 -10.85 -0.22 -24.91
C VAL A 24 -12.05 0.35 -25.68
N LYS A 25 -11.94 1.60 -26.16
CA LYS A 25 -13.01 2.31 -26.87
C LYS A 25 -13.12 1.88 -28.32
N ASN A 26 -11.97 1.73 -28.98
CA ASN A 26 -11.89 1.39 -30.40
C ASN A 26 -10.62 0.59 -30.69
N GLN A 27 -10.71 -0.27 -31.70
CA GLN A 27 -9.62 -1.13 -32.15
C GLN A 27 -9.58 -1.17 -33.68
N SER A 28 -8.39 -1.04 -34.27
CA SER A 28 -8.22 -1.23 -35.72
C SER A 28 -8.37 -2.71 -36.13
N SER A 29 -8.63 -2.98 -37.41
CA SER A 29 -8.79 -4.36 -37.93
C SER A 29 -7.69 -5.32 -37.44
N GLU A 30 -8.11 -6.48 -36.91
CA GLU A 30 -7.24 -7.54 -36.38
C GLU A 30 -6.38 -8.24 -37.45
N SER A 31 -6.62 -7.94 -38.74
CA SER A 31 -5.90 -8.57 -39.84
C SER A 31 -4.46 -8.07 -40.02
N GLN A 32 -4.13 -6.89 -39.48
CA GLN A 32 -2.84 -6.21 -39.68
C GLN A 32 -2.18 -5.79 -38.36
N GLN A 33 -0.85 -5.89 -38.28
CA GLN A 33 -0.05 -5.37 -37.17
C GLN A 33 0.69 -4.08 -37.60
N PRO A 34 0.81 -3.08 -36.71
CA PRO A 34 0.38 -3.09 -35.31
C PRO A 34 -1.13 -2.90 -35.17
N VAL A 35 -1.71 -3.50 -34.12
CA VAL A 35 -3.11 -3.22 -33.76
C VAL A 35 -3.14 -1.93 -32.96
N ARG A 36 -4.01 -1.01 -33.37
CA ARG A 36 -4.23 0.27 -32.69
C ARG A 36 -5.37 0.14 -31.69
N TYR A 37 -5.13 0.49 -30.43
CA TYR A 37 -6.11 0.52 -29.35
C TYR A 37 -6.28 1.95 -28.85
N GLU A 38 -7.52 2.46 -28.85
CA GLU A 38 -7.87 3.68 -28.12
C GLU A 38 -8.36 3.29 -26.74
N ILE A 39 -7.67 3.73 -25.70
CA ILE A 39 -7.93 3.31 -24.32
C ILE A 39 -8.23 4.50 -23.40
N LEU A 40 -9.14 4.29 -22.45
CA LEU A 40 -9.64 5.32 -21.55
C LEU A 40 -9.61 4.88 -20.08
N LYS A 41 -9.28 5.80 -19.18
CA LYS A 41 -9.49 5.65 -17.73
C LYS A 41 -9.85 7.00 -17.12
N GLY A 42 -11.13 7.18 -16.76
CA GLY A 42 -11.62 8.49 -16.33
C GLY A 42 -11.52 9.53 -17.46
N SER A 43 -10.78 10.62 -17.22
CA SER A 43 -10.48 11.65 -18.24
C SER A 43 -9.26 11.32 -19.11
N ASP A 44 -8.47 10.31 -18.76
CA ASP A 44 -7.24 9.98 -19.47
C ASP A 44 -7.55 9.18 -20.74
N ASN A 45 -6.96 9.61 -21.85
CA ASN A 45 -7.08 8.96 -23.16
C ASN A 45 -5.69 8.68 -23.73
N GLN A 46 -5.44 7.45 -24.15
CA GLN A 46 -4.18 7.03 -24.76
C GLN A 46 -4.42 6.17 -25.99
N VAL A 47 -3.48 6.26 -26.94
CA VAL A 47 -3.46 5.40 -28.13
C VAL A 47 -2.27 4.46 -28.03
N LEU A 48 -2.54 3.16 -28.06
CA LEU A 48 -1.51 2.12 -28.10
C LEU A 48 -1.44 1.51 -29.49
N ARG A 49 -0.22 1.25 -29.99
CA ARG A 49 0.04 0.50 -31.22
C ARG A 49 0.85 -0.74 -30.86
N VAL A 50 0.24 -1.91 -30.92
CA VAL A 50 0.84 -3.14 -30.39
C VAL A 50 1.17 -4.10 -31.52
N TYR A 51 2.44 -4.46 -31.62
CA TYR A 51 2.91 -5.64 -32.31
C TYR A 51 2.98 -6.79 -31.31
N ILE A 52 2.39 -7.95 -31.62
CA ILE A 52 2.39 -9.09 -30.68
C ILE A 52 2.50 -10.44 -31.38
N TRP A 53 3.33 -11.33 -30.83
CA TRP A 53 3.50 -12.70 -31.29
C TRP A 53 3.58 -13.69 -30.12
N ASN A 54 3.44 -14.98 -30.42
CA ASN A 54 3.80 -16.02 -29.46
C ASN A 54 5.30 -16.01 -29.22
N LEU A 55 5.71 -16.14 -27.96
CA LEU A 55 7.06 -16.53 -27.60
C LEU A 55 7.19 -18.03 -27.80
N THR A 56 8.15 -18.47 -28.61
CA THR A 56 8.37 -19.90 -28.87
C THR A 56 9.83 -20.28 -28.73
N HIS A 57 10.07 -21.57 -28.50
CA HIS A 57 11.41 -22.14 -28.49
C HIS A 57 11.92 -22.30 -29.93
N GLY A 58 13.19 -21.95 -30.17
CA GLY A 58 13.78 -21.83 -31.52
C GLY A 58 14.15 -23.14 -32.24
N GLY A 59 13.67 -24.30 -31.79
CA GLY A 59 14.01 -25.63 -32.31
C GLY A 59 15.18 -26.33 -31.60
N GLU A 60 15.43 -27.61 -31.92
CA GLU A 60 16.34 -28.52 -31.19
C GLU A 60 17.82 -28.09 -31.15
N SER A 61 18.27 -27.22 -32.06
CA SER A 61 19.66 -26.75 -32.13
C SER A 61 19.94 -25.49 -31.30
N ARG A 62 19.00 -25.06 -30.44
CA ARG A 62 19.09 -23.80 -29.68
C ARG A 62 19.14 -24.02 -28.16
N PRO A 63 19.69 -23.07 -27.38
CA PRO A 63 19.75 -23.20 -25.93
C PRO A 63 18.36 -23.33 -25.33
N GLN A 64 18.10 -24.42 -24.59
CA GLN A 64 16.78 -24.77 -24.02
C GLN A 64 16.14 -23.66 -23.16
N ASN A 65 16.94 -22.72 -22.67
CA ASN A 65 16.53 -21.61 -21.82
C ASN A 65 16.23 -20.30 -22.58
N GLU A 66 16.10 -20.31 -23.91
CA GLU A 66 15.83 -19.12 -24.71
C GLU A 66 14.50 -19.21 -25.48
N TYR A 67 13.68 -18.17 -25.36
CA TYR A 67 12.44 -17.97 -26.10
C TYR A 67 12.54 -16.76 -27.01
N ARG A 68 11.80 -16.77 -28.12
CA ARG A 68 11.86 -15.70 -29.12
C ARG A 68 10.50 -15.41 -29.75
N ILE A 69 10.31 -14.17 -30.20
CA ILE A 69 9.24 -13.84 -31.14
C ILE A 69 9.73 -13.99 -32.59
N GLN A 70 8.86 -14.50 -33.47
CA GLN A 70 9.10 -14.54 -34.90
C GLN A 70 8.42 -13.35 -35.58
N VAL A 71 9.18 -12.29 -35.81
CA VAL A 71 8.68 -11.06 -36.43
C VAL A 71 8.26 -11.33 -37.87
N LYS A 72 7.02 -10.97 -38.20
CA LYS A 72 6.42 -11.10 -39.55
C LYS A 72 5.76 -9.79 -39.97
N VAL A 73 6.54 -8.72 -39.99
CA VAL A 73 6.16 -7.38 -40.48
C VAL A 73 7.28 -6.83 -41.35
N ASP A 74 6.92 -6.00 -42.33
CA ASP A 74 7.88 -5.42 -43.27
C ASP A 74 8.75 -4.34 -42.59
N ARG A 75 8.17 -3.61 -41.64
CA ARG A 75 8.81 -2.51 -40.93
C ARG A 75 8.16 -2.24 -39.56
N PHE A 76 8.97 -1.87 -38.58
CA PHE A 76 8.49 -1.23 -37.36
C PHE A 76 8.49 0.29 -37.50
N GLU A 77 7.39 0.91 -37.09
CA GLU A 77 7.17 2.35 -37.19
C GLU A 77 6.56 2.91 -35.90
N GLU A 78 6.99 4.09 -35.50
CA GLU A 78 6.37 4.87 -34.43
C GLU A 78 5.40 5.90 -35.01
N GLU A 79 4.37 6.24 -34.24
CA GLU A 79 3.39 7.27 -34.60
C GLU A 79 3.33 8.29 -33.47
N LEU A 80 3.43 9.58 -33.84
CA LEU A 80 3.40 10.69 -32.89
C LEU A 80 2.09 10.66 -32.08
N ASN A 81 2.17 10.93 -30.79
CA ASN A 81 1.02 10.87 -29.85
C ASN A 81 0.41 9.47 -29.66
N SER A 82 1.18 8.42 -29.93
CA SER A 82 0.83 7.03 -29.57
C SER A 82 2.00 6.34 -28.89
N LYS A 83 1.73 5.28 -28.12
CA LYS A 83 2.76 4.39 -27.59
C LYS A 83 2.83 3.11 -28.42
N THR A 84 3.96 2.90 -29.10
CA THR A 84 4.22 1.68 -29.86
C THR A 84 4.90 0.63 -28.97
N LEU A 85 4.35 -0.58 -28.91
CA LEU A 85 4.87 -1.70 -28.13
C LEU A 85 5.19 -2.89 -29.03
N ILE A 86 6.33 -3.53 -28.79
CA ILE A 86 6.67 -4.84 -29.37
C ILE A 86 6.59 -5.88 -28.26
N LEU A 87 5.63 -6.80 -28.38
CA LEU A 87 5.32 -7.79 -27.36
C LEU A 87 5.50 -9.23 -27.86
N GLY A 88 5.95 -10.08 -26.96
CA GLY A 88 5.78 -11.52 -27.02
C GLY A 88 4.84 -12.00 -25.93
N TYR A 89 4.07 -13.06 -26.16
CA TYR A 89 3.25 -13.69 -25.12
C TYR A 89 3.68 -15.13 -24.90
N TYR A 90 3.96 -15.48 -23.65
CA TYR A 90 4.31 -16.82 -23.22
C TYR A 90 3.10 -17.43 -22.49
N ASP A 91 2.39 -18.31 -23.18
CA ASP A 91 1.09 -18.81 -22.73
C ASP A 91 1.19 -19.68 -21.46
N ASP A 92 2.24 -20.51 -21.35
CA ASP A 92 2.40 -21.45 -20.23
C ASP A 92 2.38 -20.74 -18.85
N LEU A 93 2.96 -19.54 -18.74
CA LEU A 93 2.98 -18.74 -17.50
C LEU A 93 2.08 -17.49 -17.58
N SER A 94 1.38 -17.28 -18.69
CA SER A 94 0.61 -16.06 -18.96
C SER A 94 1.42 -14.76 -18.79
N ILE A 95 2.63 -14.74 -19.34
CA ILE A 95 3.59 -13.63 -19.23
C ILE A 95 3.76 -12.92 -20.58
N PHE A 96 3.82 -11.58 -20.54
CA PHE A 96 4.26 -10.77 -21.67
C PHE A 96 5.78 -10.58 -21.62
N ALA A 97 6.43 -10.55 -22.78
CA ALA A 97 7.76 -9.99 -22.94
C ALA A 97 7.70 -8.71 -23.77
N GLY A 98 8.38 -7.67 -23.31
CA GLY A 98 8.52 -6.39 -23.98
C GLY A 98 9.91 -6.18 -24.56
N PHE A 99 9.97 -5.55 -25.73
CA PHE A 99 11.20 -5.20 -26.44
C PHE A 99 11.22 -3.72 -26.81
N ASP A 100 12.42 -3.12 -26.76
CA ASP A 100 12.63 -1.68 -26.97
C ASP A 100 12.43 -1.30 -28.44
N ILE A 101 11.28 -0.69 -28.76
CA ILE A 101 10.93 -0.23 -30.10
C ILE A 101 12.02 0.66 -30.72
N SER A 102 12.71 1.49 -29.92
CA SER A 102 13.72 2.43 -30.42
C SER A 102 14.94 1.73 -31.05
N LYS A 103 15.19 0.48 -30.66
CA LYS A 103 16.27 -0.36 -31.22
C LYS A 103 15.87 -1.08 -32.50
N HIS A 104 14.57 -1.13 -32.82
CA HIS A 104 14.02 -1.95 -33.90
C HIS A 104 13.28 -1.15 -34.98
N ILE A 105 13.27 0.19 -34.92
CA ILE A 105 12.68 1.06 -35.95
C ILE A 105 13.31 0.75 -37.32
N GLY A 106 12.49 0.56 -38.35
CA GLY A 106 12.98 0.24 -39.69
C GLY A 106 12.69 -1.20 -40.11
N LYS A 107 13.36 -1.63 -41.18
CA LYS A 107 13.17 -2.97 -41.75
C LYS A 107 13.85 -3.99 -40.83
N PRO A 108 13.16 -5.07 -40.40
CA PRO A 108 13.80 -6.12 -39.63
C PRO A 108 14.95 -6.75 -40.41
N GLY A 109 16.10 -7.01 -39.75
CA GLY A 109 17.21 -7.75 -40.36
C GLY A 109 16.85 -9.20 -40.69
N TRP A 110 17.70 -9.89 -41.48
CA TRP A 110 17.47 -11.27 -41.97
C TRP A 110 17.28 -12.32 -40.85
N SER A 111 17.59 -11.98 -39.59
CA SER A 111 17.23 -12.77 -38.41
C SER A 111 16.81 -11.86 -37.25
N ALA A 112 15.74 -11.10 -37.41
CA ALA A 112 15.16 -10.24 -36.37
C ALA A 112 14.37 -11.03 -35.30
N SER A 113 14.95 -12.12 -34.76
CA SER A 113 14.34 -12.78 -33.61
C SER A 113 14.67 -11.98 -32.36
N MET A 114 13.68 -11.43 -31.68
CA MET A 114 13.89 -10.80 -30.37
C MET A 114 13.77 -11.88 -29.29
N GLN A 115 14.82 -12.04 -28.50
CA GLN A 115 14.96 -13.13 -27.52
C GLN A 115 14.75 -12.66 -26.08
N ILE A 116 14.26 -13.57 -25.25
CA ILE A 116 14.21 -13.44 -23.80
C ILE A 116 14.54 -14.80 -23.15
N LYS A 117 15.24 -14.77 -22.02
CA LYS A 117 15.59 -15.99 -21.27
C LYS A 117 14.37 -16.52 -20.51
N LYS A 118 14.23 -17.84 -20.43
CA LYS A 118 13.15 -18.52 -19.69
C LYS A 118 13.12 -18.12 -18.21
N GLU A 119 14.29 -18.04 -17.59
CA GLU A 119 14.43 -17.64 -16.18
C GLU A 119 13.81 -16.26 -15.91
N ILE A 120 13.85 -15.36 -16.89
CA ILE A 120 13.30 -14.00 -16.76
C ILE A 120 11.77 -14.02 -16.82
N LEU A 121 11.20 -14.92 -17.63
CA LEU A 121 9.75 -15.16 -17.66
C LEU A 121 9.28 -15.74 -16.31
N GLU A 122 10.01 -16.70 -15.75
CA GLU A 122 9.72 -17.32 -14.44
C GLU A 122 9.90 -16.32 -13.28
N GLN A 123 10.93 -15.48 -13.35
CA GLN A 123 11.14 -14.39 -12.39
C GLN A 123 10.00 -13.36 -12.45
N ALA A 124 9.49 -13.02 -13.63
CA ALA A 124 8.38 -12.08 -13.77
C ALA A 124 7.04 -12.68 -13.28
N GLU A 125 6.84 -13.99 -13.40
CA GLU A 125 5.69 -14.67 -12.79
C GLU A 125 5.68 -14.49 -11.27
N THR A 126 6.85 -14.63 -10.65
CA THR A 126 7.03 -14.48 -9.19
C THR A 126 7.01 -13.02 -8.76
N ASN A 127 7.74 -12.15 -9.46
CA ASN A 127 8.04 -10.77 -9.03
C ASN A 127 7.22 -9.71 -9.77
N LYS A 128 6.16 -10.10 -10.49
CA LYS A 128 5.33 -9.23 -11.36
C LYS A 128 6.03 -8.72 -12.63
N VAL A 129 7.32 -8.37 -12.54
CA VAL A 129 8.17 -7.92 -13.65
C VAL A 129 9.62 -8.32 -13.42
N ALA A 130 10.35 -8.61 -14.49
CA ALA A 130 11.79 -8.87 -14.48
C ALA A 130 12.44 -8.29 -15.75
N VAL A 131 13.72 -7.96 -15.66
CA VAL A 131 14.49 -7.41 -16.78
C VAL A 131 15.74 -8.23 -17.06
N TYR A 132 16.17 -8.20 -18.31
CA TYR A 132 17.38 -8.85 -18.78
C TYR A 132 18.16 -7.95 -19.73
N SER A 133 19.36 -7.57 -19.32
CA SER A 133 20.30 -6.87 -20.20
C SER A 133 20.97 -7.87 -21.13
N LYS A 134 20.75 -7.72 -22.44
CA LYS A 134 21.40 -8.51 -23.48
C LYS A 134 22.82 -7.99 -23.72
N GLU A 135 23.66 -8.83 -24.34
CA GLU A 135 25.05 -8.49 -24.68
C GLU A 135 25.16 -7.28 -25.62
N ASN A 136 24.14 -7.04 -26.45
CA ASN A 136 24.07 -5.89 -27.35
C ASN A 136 23.59 -4.59 -26.66
N GLY A 137 23.39 -4.60 -25.34
CA GLY A 137 22.92 -3.47 -24.54
C GLY A 137 21.40 -3.23 -24.61
N GLU A 138 20.63 -4.06 -25.30
CA GLU A 138 19.17 -4.01 -25.25
C GLU A 138 18.66 -4.66 -23.96
N ILE A 139 17.72 -4.02 -23.28
CA ILE A 139 17.05 -4.60 -22.11
C ILE A 139 15.73 -5.22 -22.57
N ALA A 140 15.58 -6.54 -22.42
CA ALA A 140 14.28 -7.20 -22.56
C ALA A 140 13.56 -7.23 -21.22
N VAL A 141 12.23 -7.12 -21.25
CA VAL A 141 11.40 -7.08 -20.04
C VAL A 141 10.43 -8.25 -20.08
N ALA A 142 10.23 -8.97 -18.99
CA ALA A 142 9.12 -9.89 -18.82
C ALA A 142 8.18 -9.33 -17.75
N PHE A 143 6.86 -9.43 -17.94
CA PHE A 143 5.89 -8.90 -16.98
C PHE A 143 4.54 -9.60 -17.06
N ARG A 144 3.85 -9.65 -15.93
CA ARG A 144 2.48 -10.18 -15.81
C ARG A 144 1.45 -9.21 -16.39
N SER A 145 0.27 -9.73 -16.72
CA SER A 145 -0.85 -8.93 -17.23
C SER A 145 -1.27 -7.78 -16.30
N ASP A 146 -1.16 -7.95 -14.98
CA ASP A 146 -1.45 -6.92 -13.97
C ASP A 146 -0.35 -5.83 -13.83
N PHE A 147 0.72 -5.92 -14.62
CA PHE A 147 1.74 -4.88 -14.78
C PHE A 147 1.65 -4.19 -16.14
N PHE A 148 0.70 -4.57 -16.99
CA PHE A 148 0.68 -4.14 -18.39
C PHE A 148 0.62 -2.62 -18.54
N MET A 149 -0.21 -1.94 -17.74
CA MET A 149 -0.35 -0.48 -17.82
C MET A 149 0.81 0.28 -17.15
N ASP A 150 1.48 -0.33 -16.16
CA ASP A 150 2.73 0.19 -15.59
C ASP A 150 3.84 0.13 -16.65
N TYR A 151 3.97 -1.01 -17.33
CA TYR A 151 4.89 -1.16 -18.45
C TYR A 151 4.57 -0.20 -19.60
N VAL A 152 3.30 -0.05 -20.00
CA VAL A 152 2.90 0.95 -21.01
C VAL A 152 3.36 2.35 -20.59
N SER A 153 3.16 2.72 -19.32
CA SER A 153 3.49 4.05 -18.79
C SER A 153 4.99 4.33 -18.85
N ASP A 154 5.79 3.36 -18.44
CA ASP A 154 7.20 3.55 -18.11
C ASP A 154 8.17 2.73 -19.00
N SER A 155 7.70 2.18 -20.14
CA SER A 155 8.48 1.29 -21.02
C SER A 155 9.83 1.88 -21.44
N TYR A 156 9.87 3.16 -21.82
CA TYR A 156 11.11 3.85 -22.19
C TYR A 156 12.13 3.85 -21.04
N ASP A 157 11.68 4.16 -19.83
CA ASP A 157 12.54 4.26 -18.65
C ASP A 157 13.05 2.87 -18.23
N ILE A 158 12.18 1.85 -18.30
CA ILE A 158 12.53 0.46 -18.02
C ILE A 158 13.56 -0.06 -19.05
N HIS A 159 13.36 0.20 -20.33
CA HIS A 159 14.28 -0.25 -21.38
C HIS A 159 15.62 0.50 -21.38
N SER A 160 15.64 1.77 -20.97
CA SER A 160 16.87 2.57 -20.93
C SER A 160 17.71 2.34 -19.67
N THR A 161 17.08 1.99 -18.55
CA THR A 161 17.77 1.91 -17.24
C THR A 161 17.78 0.51 -16.63
N GLY A 162 16.81 -0.34 -16.96
CA GLY A 162 16.55 -1.60 -16.25
C GLY A 162 16.11 -1.42 -14.79
N ASN A 163 15.82 -0.19 -14.37
CA ASN A 163 15.54 0.11 -12.97
C ASN A 163 14.09 -0.23 -12.61
N LEU A 164 13.91 -1.37 -11.95
CA LEU A 164 12.61 -1.81 -11.46
C LEU A 164 12.34 -1.43 -10.00
N ASN A 165 13.22 -0.66 -9.34
CA ASN A 165 13.11 -0.37 -7.91
C ASN A 165 11.76 0.25 -7.53
N LYS A 166 11.22 1.13 -8.38
CA LYS A 166 9.89 1.72 -8.19
C LYS A 166 8.79 0.65 -8.01
N TYR A 167 8.89 -0.51 -8.65
CA TYR A 167 7.85 -1.54 -8.62
C TYR A 167 8.17 -2.67 -7.65
N LEU A 168 9.45 -3.04 -7.53
CA LEU A 168 9.89 -4.10 -6.62
C LEU A 168 9.87 -3.68 -5.14
N LEU A 169 9.96 -2.37 -4.85
CA LEU A 169 9.85 -1.82 -3.49
C LEU A 169 8.41 -1.52 -3.06
N ILE A 170 7.47 -1.39 -4.00
CA ILE A 170 6.06 -1.09 -3.68
C ILE A 170 5.35 -2.35 -3.18
N ASP A 171 5.64 -3.54 -3.74
CA ASP A 171 4.91 -4.77 -3.38
C ASP A 171 5.44 -5.50 -2.13
N GLN A 172 6.73 -5.36 -1.75
CA GLN A 172 7.22 -5.97 -0.51
C GLN A 172 6.63 -5.33 0.77
N LEU A 173 5.87 -4.24 0.62
CA LEU A 173 5.34 -3.44 1.73
C LEU A 173 3.80 -3.44 1.79
N GLU A 174 3.07 -4.26 1.02
CA GLU A 174 1.59 -4.32 1.10
C GLU A 174 0.97 -5.74 1.22
N GLU A 175 1.78 -6.82 1.37
CA GLU A 175 1.37 -8.25 1.34
C GLU A 175 0.57 -8.82 2.53
N ILE A 176 -0.34 -8.06 3.13
CA ILE A 176 -1.35 -8.63 4.03
C ILE A 176 -2.67 -8.65 3.27
N ILE A 177 -3.21 -9.85 3.05
CA ILE A 177 -4.57 -10.04 2.54
C ILE A 177 -5.52 -9.62 3.67
N GLU A 178 -6.14 -8.46 3.50
CA GLU A 178 -7.11 -7.86 4.42
C GLU A 178 -8.54 -8.31 4.09
N ASP A 179 -9.42 -8.18 5.08
CA ASP A 179 -10.84 -8.42 4.88
C ASP A 179 -11.44 -7.20 4.16
N THR A 180 -12.21 -7.45 3.10
CA THR A 180 -13.05 -6.40 2.50
C THR A 180 -14.33 -6.30 3.31
N ASP A 181 -14.42 -5.30 4.19
CA ASP A 181 -15.71 -4.84 4.70
C ASP A 181 -16.44 -4.13 3.55
N ASP A 182 -17.64 -4.60 3.18
CA ASP A 182 -18.52 -3.94 2.21
C ASP A 182 -18.84 -2.49 2.65
N GLU A 183 -19.30 -1.65 1.70
CA GLU A 183 -19.62 -0.22 1.93
C GLU A 183 -20.39 0.02 3.23
N GLU A 184 -19.78 0.80 4.13
CA GLU A 184 -20.33 1.12 5.45
C GLU A 184 -21.64 1.93 5.36
N ILE A 185 -22.68 1.41 5.99
CA ILE A 185 -23.85 2.20 6.41
C ILE A 185 -23.64 2.56 7.88
N ILE A 186 -23.23 3.82 8.13
CA ILE A 186 -23.10 4.37 9.48
C ILE A 186 -24.51 4.42 10.10
N ASN A 187 -24.80 3.52 11.05
CA ASN A 187 -26.12 3.38 11.67
C ASN A 187 -26.28 4.14 13.01
N PHE A 188 -25.35 5.03 13.35
CA PHE A 188 -25.45 5.88 14.54
C PHE A 188 -25.47 7.37 14.17
N ARG A 189 -26.17 8.17 14.98
CA ARG A 189 -26.12 9.63 14.91
C ARG A 189 -25.06 10.14 15.87
N TYR A 190 -24.31 11.16 15.47
CA TYR A 190 -23.34 11.83 16.32
C TYR A 190 -23.60 13.34 16.32
N ALA A 191 -23.18 14.00 17.38
CA ALA A 191 -23.21 15.45 17.50
C ALA A 191 -21.77 15.97 17.51
N ILE A 192 -21.45 16.83 16.55
CA ILE A 192 -20.18 17.55 16.50
C ILE A 192 -20.44 19.05 16.62
N THR A 193 -19.57 19.74 17.34
CA THR A 193 -19.40 21.17 17.19
C THR A 193 -18.20 21.43 16.30
N SER A 194 -18.32 22.44 15.44
CA SER A 194 -17.19 22.92 14.66
C SER A 194 -17.16 24.44 14.71
N PHE A 195 -15.96 25.00 14.81
CA PHE A 195 -15.76 26.44 14.78
C PHE A 195 -14.49 26.78 14.01
N GLY A 196 -14.52 27.94 13.36
CA GLY A 196 -13.35 28.48 12.67
C GLY A 196 -12.37 29.10 13.68
N ALA A 197 -11.08 28.90 13.42
CA ALA A 197 -9.99 29.57 14.12
C ALA A 197 -8.94 30.00 13.09
N ASP A 198 -8.62 31.29 13.08
CA ASP A 198 -7.63 31.86 12.18
C ASP A 198 -6.34 32.09 12.96
N TYR A 199 -5.24 31.52 12.48
CA TYR A 199 -3.93 31.65 13.11
C TYR A 199 -2.94 32.30 12.16
N PRO A 200 -2.16 33.30 12.62
CA PRO A 200 -0.95 33.69 11.91
C PRO A 200 0.04 32.52 11.90
N VAL A 201 0.86 32.42 10.86
CA VAL A 201 1.79 31.31 10.66
C VAL A 201 2.74 31.16 11.86
N ASP A 202 3.25 32.26 12.41
CA ASP A 202 4.19 32.23 13.53
C ASP A 202 3.54 31.59 14.79
N ALA A 203 2.26 31.86 15.02
CA ALA A 203 1.48 31.28 16.11
C ALA A 203 1.23 29.78 15.88
N ILE A 204 1.00 29.33 14.65
CA ILE A 204 0.94 27.90 14.34
C ILE A 204 2.25 27.22 14.70
N VAL A 205 3.39 27.78 14.27
CA VAL A 205 4.70 27.20 14.55
C VAL A 205 4.94 27.11 16.05
N LYS A 206 4.65 28.18 16.80
CA LYS A 206 4.73 28.18 18.28
C LYS A 206 3.84 27.10 18.92
N ARG A 207 2.62 26.91 18.42
CA ARG A 207 1.68 25.91 18.95
C ARG A 207 2.11 24.47 18.64
N ILE A 208 2.77 24.24 17.51
CA ILE A 208 3.40 22.95 17.21
C ILE A 208 4.58 22.71 18.17
N GLU A 209 5.42 23.73 18.38
CA GLU A 209 6.57 23.63 19.30
C GLU A 209 6.17 23.37 20.75
N SER A 210 5.02 23.88 21.19
CA SER A 210 4.50 23.69 22.54
C SER A 210 3.57 22.49 22.66
N ASP A 211 3.53 21.58 21.68
CA ASP A 211 2.65 20.41 21.61
C ASP A 211 1.14 20.70 21.75
N VAL A 212 0.72 21.95 21.52
CA VAL A 212 -0.69 22.34 21.50
C VAL A 212 -1.35 21.88 20.21
N ILE A 213 -0.66 22.00 19.08
CA ILE A 213 -0.99 21.28 17.85
C ILE A 213 -0.13 20.04 17.81
N PHE A 214 -0.74 18.87 18.04
CA PHE A 214 -0.03 17.62 18.26
C PHE A 214 -0.05 16.74 17.01
N VAL A 215 1.13 16.22 16.66
CA VAL A 215 1.33 15.21 15.60
C VAL A 215 1.65 13.90 16.29
N PRO A 216 0.74 12.91 16.30
CA PRO A 216 1.04 11.58 16.84
C PRO A 216 2.28 10.98 16.15
N PRO A 217 3.21 10.32 16.88
CA PRO A 217 4.41 9.70 16.31
C PRO A 217 4.13 8.71 15.16
N PHE A 218 2.95 8.09 15.17
CA PHE A 218 2.50 7.10 14.21
C PHE A 218 1.76 7.69 13.00
N GLN A 219 1.56 9.02 12.96
CA GLN A 219 0.94 9.66 11.81
C GLN A 219 1.83 9.49 10.58
N ARG A 220 1.20 9.35 9.41
CA ARG A 220 1.87 9.08 8.14
C ARG A 220 3.11 9.95 7.94
N LYS A 221 4.21 9.33 7.50
CA LYS A 221 5.47 10.04 7.21
C LYS A 221 5.22 11.23 6.28
N PHE A 222 5.89 12.34 6.57
CA PHE A 222 5.87 13.52 5.73
C PHE A 222 6.40 13.21 4.31
N VAL A 223 5.52 13.34 3.31
CA VAL A 223 5.76 12.88 1.93
C VAL A 223 6.13 13.98 0.96
N TRP A 224 5.79 15.25 1.24
CA TRP A 224 6.17 16.35 0.36
C TRP A 224 7.69 16.41 0.20
N LYS A 225 8.13 16.65 -1.04
CA LYS A 225 9.50 16.98 -1.41
C LYS A 225 9.72 18.46 -1.11
N ILE A 226 10.99 18.85 -0.98
CA ILE A 226 11.38 20.24 -0.66
C ILE A 226 10.74 21.26 -1.60
N LYS A 227 10.59 20.93 -2.90
CA LYS A 227 9.94 21.79 -3.90
C LYS A 227 8.46 22.06 -3.61
N GLU A 228 7.71 21.05 -3.18
CA GLU A 228 6.28 21.18 -2.84
C GLU A 228 6.11 22.06 -1.60
N SER A 229 6.92 21.81 -0.57
CA SER A 229 6.98 22.66 0.63
C SER A 229 7.40 24.09 0.30
N SER A 230 8.39 24.27 -0.58
CA SER A 230 8.87 25.60 -1.00
C SER A 230 7.77 26.40 -1.71
N ARG A 231 7.01 25.76 -2.61
CA ARG A 231 5.87 26.39 -3.28
C ARG A 231 4.76 26.79 -2.33
N PHE A 232 4.50 25.98 -1.31
CA PHE A 232 3.53 26.34 -0.28
C PHE A 232 3.99 27.56 0.54
N ILE A 233 5.26 27.62 0.95
CA ILE A 233 5.82 28.80 1.66
C ILE A 233 5.77 30.05 0.75
N GLU A 234 6.15 29.91 -0.52
CA GLU A 234 6.05 30.98 -1.52
C GLU A 234 4.61 31.51 -1.64
N SER A 235 3.60 30.63 -1.72
CA SER A 235 2.21 31.05 -1.80
C SER A 235 1.80 31.95 -0.63
N LEU A 236 2.26 31.64 0.59
CA LEU A 236 1.98 32.46 1.78
C LEU A 236 2.68 33.82 1.69
N ILE A 237 3.97 33.84 1.32
CA ILE A 237 4.73 35.10 1.14
C ILE A 237 4.07 35.98 0.07
N LEU A 238 3.54 35.39 -1.01
CA LEU A 238 2.86 36.10 -2.09
C LEU A 238 1.41 36.52 -1.75
N GLY A 239 0.88 36.10 -0.59
CA GLY A 239 -0.51 36.37 -0.19
C GLY A 239 -1.55 35.61 -1.02
N LEU A 240 -1.17 34.47 -1.61
CA LEU A 240 -2.09 33.60 -2.34
C LEU A 240 -2.95 32.78 -1.37
N PRO A 241 -4.23 32.54 -1.69
CA PRO A 241 -5.08 31.70 -0.85
C PRO A 241 -4.54 30.26 -0.84
N VAL A 242 -4.44 29.70 0.35
CA VAL A 242 -4.09 28.28 0.56
C VAL A 242 -5.28 27.55 1.18
N PRO A 243 -5.41 26.22 0.97
CA PRO A 243 -6.44 25.47 1.66
C PRO A 243 -6.29 25.60 3.19
N GLY A 244 -7.41 25.56 3.91
CA GLY A 244 -7.43 25.55 5.38
C GLY A 244 -7.09 24.19 5.98
N ILE A 245 -6.77 24.15 7.27
CA ILE A 245 -6.45 22.92 8.00
C ILE A 245 -7.67 22.43 8.81
N PHE A 246 -7.71 21.14 9.12
CA PHE A 246 -8.70 20.59 10.05
C PHE A 246 -8.00 20.05 11.28
N LEU A 247 -8.50 20.43 12.44
CA LEU A 247 -7.98 20.00 13.73
C LEU A 247 -9.12 19.39 14.55
N SER A 248 -8.81 18.36 15.35
CA SER A 248 -9.72 17.80 16.33
C SER A 248 -9.24 18.16 17.73
N LYS A 249 -10.14 18.63 18.59
CA LYS A 249 -9.80 18.98 19.97
C LYS A 249 -9.94 17.76 20.89
N GLU A 250 -8.87 17.40 21.60
CA GLU A 250 -8.91 16.40 22.68
C GLU A 250 -9.47 17.03 23.96
N ASP A 251 -10.38 16.33 24.64
CA ASP A 251 -10.98 16.84 25.87
C ASP A 251 -10.06 16.72 27.09
N GLU A 252 -9.35 15.61 27.23
CA GLU A 252 -8.44 15.36 28.37
C GLU A 252 -7.29 16.38 28.44
N THR A 253 -6.68 16.69 27.29
CA THR A 253 -5.43 17.47 27.21
C THR A 253 -5.62 18.87 26.64
N ASN A 254 -6.78 19.17 26.03
CA ASN A 254 -7.01 20.35 25.19
C ASN A 254 -6.05 20.48 23.99
N ARG A 255 -5.30 19.44 23.63
CA ARG A 255 -4.48 19.41 22.42
C ARG A 255 -5.35 19.40 21.17
N LEU A 256 -4.78 19.88 20.08
CA LEU A 256 -5.38 19.91 18.76
C LEU A 256 -4.68 18.87 17.88
N LEU A 257 -5.35 17.74 17.64
CA LEU A 257 -4.90 16.69 16.74
C LEU A 257 -5.08 17.12 15.29
N ILE A 258 -4.09 16.86 14.44
CA ILE A 258 -4.16 17.22 13.02
C ILE A 258 -4.98 16.18 12.25
N VAL A 259 -6.13 16.60 11.72
CA VAL A 259 -7.04 15.81 10.87
C VAL A 259 -6.67 15.94 9.39
N ASP A 260 -6.41 17.18 8.95
CA ASP A 260 -5.94 17.52 7.61
C ASP A 260 -4.95 18.69 7.69
N GLY A 261 -4.04 18.77 6.71
CA GLY A 261 -3.06 19.85 6.61
C GLY A 261 -1.68 19.51 7.16
N GLN A 262 -1.44 18.26 7.52
CA GLN A 262 -0.15 17.79 8.07
C GLN A 262 1.05 18.22 7.22
N GLN A 263 0.98 18.10 5.88
CA GLN A 263 2.10 18.47 5.01
C GLN A 263 2.36 19.98 5.01
N ARG A 264 1.32 20.80 5.14
CA ARG A 264 1.41 22.26 5.22
C ARG A 264 2.03 22.67 6.56
N LEU A 265 1.48 22.17 7.67
CA LEU A 265 1.97 22.45 9.02
C LEU A 265 3.43 22.02 9.21
N PHE A 266 3.80 20.83 8.74
CA PHE A 266 5.17 20.35 8.81
C PHE A 266 6.12 21.18 7.93
N SER A 267 5.66 21.67 6.78
CA SER A 267 6.47 22.55 5.92
C SER A 267 6.78 23.88 6.61
N LEU A 268 5.79 24.49 7.31
CA LEU A 268 5.99 25.71 8.11
C LEU A 268 7.00 25.45 9.21
N TYR A 269 6.74 24.44 10.05
CA TYR A 269 7.62 24.08 11.14
C TYR A 269 9.06 23.83 10.67
N SER A 270 9.22 23.04 9.62
CA SER A 270 10.53 22.71 9.03
C SER A 270 11.26 23.94 8.48
N PHE A 271 10.56 24.89 7.88
CA PHE A 271 11.15 26.10 7.33
C PHE A 271 11.62 27.05 8.45
N TYR A 272 10.80 27.26 9.49
CA TYR A 272 11.15 28.07 10.66
C TYR A 272 12.32 27.47 11.45
N LYS A 273 12.35 26.14 11.59
CA LYS A 273 13.46 25.43 12.23
C LYS A 273 14.69 25.26 11.33
N ASN A 274 14.63 25.72 10.08
CA ASN A 274 15.66 25.53 9.07
C ASN A 274 16.13 24.06 8.98
N ASN A 275 15.20 23.11 9.03
CA ASN A 275 15.48 21.69 9.00
C ASN A 275 14.42 20.93 8.20
N PHE A 276 14.82 20.39 7.07
CA PHE A 276 14.04 19.52 6.22
C PHE A 276 14.70 18.14 6.13
N LYS A 277 14.17 17.15 6.86
CA LYS A 277 14.67 15.76 6.88
C LYS A 277 16.17 15.67 7.21
N GLY A 278 16.64 16.47 8.18
CA GLY A 278 18.02 16.49 8.65
C GLY A 278 18.97 17.37 7.81
N ARG A 279 18.44 18.17 6.88
CA ARG A 279 19.21 19.11 6.05
C ARG A 279 18.65 20.53 6.18
N PRO A 280 19.43 21.59 5.95
CA PRO A 280 18.89 22.95 5.92
C PRO A 280 17.70 23.09 4.96
N PHE A 281 16.64 23.75 5.40
CA PHE A 281 15.50 24.04 4.53
C PHE A 281 15.81 25.30 3.74
N LYS A 282 16.07 25.13 2.44
CA LYS A 282 16.19 26.23 1.48
C LYS A 282 15.06 26.15 0.46
N LEU A 283 14.45 27.30 0.17
CA LEU A 283 13.40 27.38 -0.84
C LEU A 283 13.96 26.95 -2.21
N THR A 284 13.23 26.09 -2.92
CA THR A 284 13.63 25.58 -4.23
C THR A 284 12.50 25.57 -5.24
N GLY A 285 12.83 25.94 -6.47
CA GLY A 285 11.88 26.00 -7.57
C GLY A 285 10.78 27.03 -7.34
N VAL A 286 11.11 28.18 -6.74
CA VAL A 286 10.25 29.33 -6.45
C VAL A 286 10.71 30.55 -7.28
N GLN A 287 10.16 31.74 -7.04
CA GLN A 287 10.61 32.99 -7.66
C GLN A 287 12.08 33.29 -7.34
N SER A 288 12.78 33.93 -8.28
CA SER A 288 14.24 34.10 -8.24
C SER A 288 14.76 34.88 -7.03
N ASP A 289 13.94 35.78 -6.50
CA ASP A 289 14.21 36.58 -5.31
C ASP A 289 14.10 35.77 -4.02
N LEU A 290 13.32 34.69 -3.99
CA LEU A 290 13.15 33.77 -2.86
C LEU A 290 14.02 32.50 -2.96
N GLU A 291 14.49 32.14 -4.16
CA GLU A 291 15.23 30.91 -4.41
C GLU A 291 16.48 30.80 -3.52
N GLY A 292 16.65 29.64 -2.87
CA GLY A 292 17.79 29.33 -2.01
C GLY A 292 17.76 29.96 -0.62
N ARG A 293 16.75 30.77 -0.28
CA ARG A 293 16.63 31.38 1.06
C ARG A 293 16.10 30.40 2.10
N SER A 294 16.63 30.50 3.31
CA SER A 294 16.00 29.97 4.52
C SER A 294 15.18 31.07 5.22
N TYR A 295 14.42 30.74 6.27
CA TYR A 295 13.63 31.73 7.01
C TYR A 295 14.48 32.90 7.54
N SER A 296 15.71 32.64 7.99
CA SER A 296 16.62 33.69 8.45
C SER A 296 17.20 34.55 7.32
N ASP A 297 17.17 34.07 6.08
CA ASP A 297 17.70 34.78 4.91
C ASP A 297 16.63 35.60 4.18
N LEU A 298 15.36 35.50 4.58
CA LEU A 298 14.28 36.31 4.03
C LEU A 298 14.52 37.79 4.31
N ASP A 299 14.11 38.65 3.39
CA ASP A 299 14.05 40.07 3.70
C ASP A 299 12.98 40.35 4.77
N ILE A 300 13.05 41.52 5.39
CA ILE A 300 12.14 41.87 6.47
C ILE A 300 10.67 41.90 6.02
N THR A 301 10.41 42.26 4.75
CA THR A 301 9.06 42.39 4.22
C THR A 301 8.43 41.01 3.99
N ASP A 302 9.17 40.09 3.39
CA ASP A 302 8.73 38.71 3.15
C ASP A 302 8.59 37.93 4.45
N LYS A 303 9.47 38.20 5.42
CA LYS A 303 9.34 37.63 6.76
C LYS A 303 8.05 38.09 7.43
N ILE A 304 7.74 39.38 7.40
CA ILE A 304 6.47 39.93 7.92
C ILE A 304 5.28 39.31 7.18
N ARG A 305 5.33 39.25 5.84
CA ARG A 305 4.26 38.64 5.04
C ARG A 305 4.02 37.18 5.40
N LEU A 306 5.08 36.40 5.59
CA LEU A 306 4.97 35.00 6.01
C LEU A 306 4.41 34.90 7.43
N ASP A 307 5.00 35.62 8.39
CA ASP A 307 4.61 35.58 9.80
C ASP A 307 3.11 35.98 9.97
N ASP A 308 2.66 37.04 9.28
CA ASP A 308 1.30 37.57 9.34
C ASP A 308 0.30 36.82 8.43
N SER A 309 0.76 35.89 7.59
CA SER A 309 -0.13 35.08 6.75
C SER A 309 -1.08 34.27 7.62
N ILE A 310 -2.37 34.29 7.27
CA ILE A 310 -3.40 33.59 8.03
C ILE A 310 -3.64 32.20 7.45
N ILE A 311 -3.57 31.19 8.30
CA ILE A 311 -4.06 29.85 7.99
C ILE A 311 -5.41 29.66 8.67
N HIS A 312 -6.44 29.45 7.84
CA HIS A 312 -7.78 29.13 8.31
C HIS A 312 -7.81 27.70 8.85
N ALA A 313 -8.25 27.51 10.10
CA ALA A 313 -8.44 26.22 10.71
C ALA A 313 -9.92 25.98 11.03
N THR A 314 -10.41 24.78 10.73
CA THR A 314 -11.67 24.29 11.28
C THR A 314 -11.35 23.36 12.43
N ILE A 315 -11.76 23.74 13.64
CA ILE A 315 -11.61 22.90 14.83
C ILE A 315 -12.92 22.16 15.05
N VAL A 316 -12.83 20.84 15.12
CA VAL A 316 -13.98 19.97 15.41
C VAL A 316 -13.81 19.37 16.80
N LYS A 317 -14.91 19.38 17.54
CA LYS A 317 -15.05 18.63 18.77
C LYS A 317 -16.26 17.71 18.64
N GLN A 318 -16.09 16.46 19.09
CA GLN A 318 -17.20 15.54 19.26
C GLN A 318 -17.87 15.84 20.60
N GLU A 319 -19.18 16.04 20.59
CA GLU A 319 -19.96 16.23 21.82
C GLU A 319 -20.61 14.92 22.27
N GLU A 320 -21.09 14.11 21.32
CA GLU A 320 -21.70 12.81 21.59
C GLU A 320 -21.50 11.83 20.42
N PRO A 321 -21.36 10.51 20.68
CA PRO A 321 -21.15 9.88 22.00
C PRO A 321 -19.70 9.99 22.48
N ASP A 322 -19.45 9.93 23.79
CA ASP A 322 -18.11 9.72 24.36
C ASP A 322 -17.63 8.30 24.00
N ASP A 323 -16.59 8.14 23.20
CA ASP A 323 -15.64 7.03 23.38
C ASP A 323 -15.91 5.64 22.76
N SER A 324 -16.65 5.50 21.65
CA SER A 324 -16.56 4.22 20.89
C SER A 324 -16.70 4.36 19.38
N ASP A 325 -17.62 5.22 18.96
CA ASP A 325 -17.90 5.48 17.56
C ASP A 325 -17.49 6.91 17.22
N SER A 326 -16.18 7.13 17.10
CA SER A 326 -15.65 8.48 16.94
C SER A 326 -16.07 9.08 15.59
N SER A 327 -16.95 10.08 15.62
CA SER A 327 -17.21 10.97 14.49
C SER A 327 -15.93 11.60 13.94
N ILE A 328 -14.91 11.79 14.79
CA ILE A 328 -13.59 12.25 14.37
C ILE A 328 -12.94 11.24 13.42
N TYR A 329 -13.02 9.93 13.69
CA TYR A 329 -12.56 8.89 12.76
C TYR A 329 -13.22 9.05 11.38
N LEU A 330 -14.54 9.23 11.33
CA LEU A 330 -15.28 9.41 10.09
C LEU A 330 -14.88 10.70 9.34
N ILE A 331 -14.62 11.78 10.07
CA ILE A 331 -14.13 13.04 9.48
C ILE A 331 -12.74 12.83 8.89
N PHE A 332 -11.83 12.16 9.62
CA PHE A 332 -10.51 11.78 9.11
C PHE A 332 -10.63 10.98 7.81
N GLU A 333 -11.45 9.93 7.80
CA GLU A 333 -11.63 9.05 6.64
C GLU A 333 -12.16 9.82 5.42
N ARG A 334 -13.18 10.67 5.61
CA ARG A 334 -13.80 11.45 4.53
C ARG A 334 -12.89 12.55 3.99
N LEU A 335 -12.17 13.27 4.84
CA LEU A 335 -11.26 14.33 4.40
C LEU A 335 -10.02 13.75 3.71
N ASN A 336 -9.50 12.62 4.19
CA ASN A 336 -8.32 11.97 3.62
C ASN A 336 -8.67 11.01 2.46
N SER A 337 -9.91 11.02 1.96
CA SER A 337 -10.34 10.22 0.81
C SER A 337 -9.80 10.73 -0.52
N SER A 338 -9.33 11.98 -0.58
CA SER A 338 -8.72 12.58 -1.77
C SER A 338 -7.19 12.52 -1.69
N GLY A 339 -6.54 11.98 -2.74
CA GLY A 339 -5.09 11.76 -2.76
C GLY A 339 -4.70 10.36 -2.26
N LYS A 340 -3.52 10.23 -1.62
CA LYS A 340 -3.10 8.94 -1.06
C LYS A 340 -3.83 8.70 0.27
N VAL A 341 -4.85 7.85 0.22
CA VAL A 341 -5.74 7.49 1.34
C VAL A 341 -4.96 6.85 2.48
N LEU A 342 -5.26 7.25 3.72
CA LEU A 342 -4.74 6.62 4.94
C LEU A 342 -5.40 5.24 5.14
N THR A 343 -4.65 4.26 5.64
CA THR A 343 -5.25 2.97 6.04
C THR A 343 -6.12 3.18 7.28
N PRO A 344 -7.10 2.29 7.53
CA PRO A 344 -7.88 2.32 8.76
C PRO A 344 -6.99 2.37 10.01
N GLN A 345 -5.93 1.58 10.05
CA GLN A 345 -4.99 1.59 11.18
C GLN A 345 -4.19 2.90 11.32
N GLU A 346 -3.80 3.56 10.22
CA GLU A 346 -3.17 4.88 10.29
C GLU A 346 -4.11 5.93 10.91
N ILE A 347 -5.41 5.84 10.60
CA ILE A 347 -6.43 6.70 11.24
C ILE A 347 -6.56 6.33 12.72
N ARG A 348 -6.69 5.05 13.07
CA ARG A 348 -6.78 4.60 14.48
C ARG A 348 -5.59 5.06 15.31
N ALA A 349 -4.38 4.94 14.78
CA ALA A 349 -3.17 5.34 15.47
C ALA A 349 -3.04 6.86 15.70
N SER A 350 -3.83 7.65 14.97
CA SER A 350 -3.92 9.10 15.15
C SER A 350 -5.07 9.49 16.09
N VAL A 351 -6.27 8.96 15.84
CA VAL A 351 -7.50 9.34 16.57
C VAL A 351 -7.52 8.77 17.98
N TYR A 352 -7.07 7.53 18.16
CA TYR A 352 -7.08 6.83 19.45
C TYR A 352 -5.68 6.76 20.07
N TYR A 353 -4.79 7.70 19.71
CA TYR A 353 -3.41 7.69 20.20
C TYR A 353 -3.35 7.65 21.74
N GLY A 354 -2.62 6.67 22.27
CA GLY A 354 -2.36 6.48 23.69
C GLY A 354 -1.31 5.40 23.94
N GLU A 355 -1.11 4.99 25.20
CA GLU A 355 -0.10 4.00 25.58
C GLU A 355 -0.24 2.66 24.84
N PHE A 356 -1.47 2.26 24.50
CA PHE A 356 -1.70 1.02 23.78
C PHE A 356 -1.17 1.05 22.34
N ASN A 357 -1.16 2.20 21.67
CA ASN A 357 -0.52 2.33 20.35
C ASN A 357 0.99 2.12 20.42
N GLU A 358 1.63 2.71 21.43
CA GLU A 358 3.07 2.54 21.68
C GLU A 358 3.38 1.06 22.00
N TYR A 359 2.50 0.41 22.76
CA TYR A 359 2.60 -1.01 23.07
C TYR A 359 2.50 -1.91 21.82
N LEU A 360 1.53 -1.67 20.93
CA LEU A 360 1.44 -2.40 19.65
C LEU A 360 2.72 -2.23 18.82
N ASN A 361 3.27 -1.01 18.78
CA ASN A 361 4.50 -0.73 18.07
C ASN A 361 5.72 -1.47 18.67
N LYS A 362 5.80 -1.57 20.00
CA LYS A 362 6.85 -2.32 20.70
C LYS A 362 6.86 -3.78 20.24
N ILE A 363 5.72 -4.47 20.25
CA ILE A 363 5.61 -5.88 19.84
C ILE A 363 6.00 -6.08 18.38
N VAL A 364 5.56 -5.17 17.49
CA VAL A 364 5.90 -5.23 16.07
C VAL A 364 7.41 -5.18 15.87
N LEU A 365 8.19 -4.53 16.75
CA LEU A 365 9.65 -4.47 16.64
C LEU A 365 10.39 -5.71 17.19
N GLU A 366 9.68 -6.63 17.86
CA GLU A 366 10.29 -7.80 18.51
C GLU A 366 10.89 -8.79 17.52
N LYS A 367 11.94 -9.49 17.94
CA LYS A 367 12.68 -10.42 17.07
C LYS A 367 11.78 -11.53 16.54
N ASP A 368 11.00 -12.18 17.41
CA ASP A 368 10.11 -13.27 17.02
C ASP A 368 9.03 -12.81 16.02
N TRP A 369 8.56 -11.56 16.16
CA TRP A 369 7.67 -10.95 15.18
C TRP A 369 8.38 -10.71 13.85
N ARG A 370 9.58 -10.11 13.87
CA ARG A 370 10.37 -9.84 12.66
C ARG A 370 10.79 -11.10 11.92
N ASP A 371 11.05 -12.21 12.62
CA ASP A 371 11.39 -13.48 11.98
C ASP A 371 10.23 -14.04 11.15
N ILE A 372 8.99 -13.81 11.59
CA ILE A 372 7.77 -14.22 10.88
C ILE A 372 7.42 -13.23 9.76
N PHE A 373 7.37 -11.93 10.06
CA PHE A 373 6.83 -10.91 9.14
C PHE A 373 7.89 -10.28 8.24
N GLY A 374 9.17 -10.37 8.59
CA GLY A 374 10.26 -9.78 7.84
C GLY A 374 10.37 -8.26 8.07
N LYS A 375 10.64 -7.51 7.00
CA LYS A 375 10.86 -6.06 7.08
C LYS A 375 9.57 -5.34 7.48
N MET A 376 9.70 -4.34 8.34
CA MET A 376 8.57 -3.56 8.84
C MET A 376 7.81 -2.84 7.73
N ASN A 377 6.49 -2.93 7.82
CA ASN A 377 5.54 -2.22 6.98
C ASN A 377 5.40 -0.75 7.40
N ASP A 378 5.47 0.18 6.44
CA ASP A 378 5.39 1.63 6.69
C ASP A 378 3.95 2.17 6.85
N ARG A 379 2.92 1.35 6.65
CA ARG A 379 1.47 1.69 6.68
C ARG A 379 0.73 1.08 7.89
N LEU A 380 1.48 0.64 8.90
CA LEU A 380 0.98 0.10 10.17
C LEU A 380 0.12 -1.17 10.07
N LYS A 381 0.11 -1.88 8.93
CA LYS A 381 -0.71 -3.09 8.74
C LYS A 381 -0.44 -4.17 9.80
N GLU A 382 0.81 -4.30 10.22
CA GLU A 382 1.21 -5.28 11.24
C GLU A 382 0.66 -4.92 12.64
N GLN A 383 0.51 -3.62 12.94
CA GLN A 383 -0.17 -3.18 14.16
C GLN A 383 -1.67 -3.51 14.09
N GLU A 384 -2.30 -3.45 12.91
CA GLU A 384 -3.70 -3.87 12.75
C GLU A 384 -3.86 -5.38 13.00
N ILE A 385 -2.97 -6.21 12.45
CA ILE A 385 -2.96 -7.66 12.71
C ILE A 385 -2.85 -7.95 14.21
N LEU A 386 -1.97 -7.25 14.91
CA LEU A 386 -1.81 -7.42 16.35
C LEU A 386 -3.03 -6.92 17.14
N LEU A 387 -3.61 -5.79 16.73
CA LEU A 387 -4.86 -5.26 17.27
C LEU A 387 -6.01 -6.27 17.10
N ARG A 388 -6.13 -6.88 15.93
CA ARG A 388 -7.11 -7.95 15.66
C ARG A 388 -6.92 -9.12 16.61
N PHE A 389 -5.68 -9.56 16.84
CA PHE A 389 -5.41 -10.63 17.81
C PHE A 389 -5.96 -10.29 19.20
N PHE A 390 -5.62 -9.12 19.76
CA PHE A 390 -6.09 -8.76 21.10
C PHE A 390 -7.62 -8.61 21.14
N ALA A 391 -8.19 -7.88 20.18
CA ALA A 391 -9.63 -7.65 20.13
C ALA A 391 -10.41 -8.96 19.99
N LEU A 392 -10.01 -9.84 19.07
CA LEU A 392 -10.65 -11.14 18.88
C LEU A 392 -10.31 -12.13 20.00
N TYR A 393 -9.18 -12.03 20.68
CA TYR A 393 -8.86 -12.95 21.78
C TYR A 393 -9.71 -12.66 23.03
N TYR A 394 -9.89 -11.38 23.36
CA TYR A 394 -10.63 -10.96 24.55
C TYR A 394 -12.13 -10.81 24.30
N ASP A 395 -12.51 -10.24 23.14
CA ASP A 395 -13.87 -9.78 22.89
C ASP A 395 -14.56 -10.53 21.72
N LEU A 396 -14.09 -11.76 21.37
CA LEU A 396 -14.68 -12.59 20.29
C LEU A 396 -16.20 -12.75 20.42
N SER A 397 -16.68 -12.95 21.64
CA SER A 397 -18.09 -13.21 21.91
C SER A 397 -18.98 -12.04 21.52
N SER A 398 -18.45 -10.82 21.59
CA SER A 398 -19.12 -9.56 21.21
C SER A 398 -18.76 -9.09 19.80
N TYR A 399 -18.00 -9.87 19.02
CA TYR A 399 -17.70 -9.50 17.64
C TYR A 399 -18.98 -9.37 16.81
N GLU A 400 -19.15 -8.19 16.21
CA GLU A 400 -20.20 -7.83 15.26
C GLU A 400 -19.56 -7.00 14.15
N ARG A 401 -19.97 -7.23 12.91
CA ARG A 401 -19.44 -6.49 11.77
C ARG A 401 -19.99 -5.04 11.78
N PRO A 402 -19.26 -4.07 11.22
CA PRO A 402 -17.99 -4.20 10.51
C PRO A 402 -16.79 -4.36 11.46
N LEU A 403 -15.77 -5.09 11.00
CA LEU A 403 -14.54 -5.30 11.77
C LEU A 403 -13.90 -3.97 12.14
N LYS A 404 -13.97 -2.99 11.25
CA LYS A 404 -13.45 -1.64 11.49
C LYS A 404 -13.95 -1.03 12.81
N ILE A 405 -15.27 -1.10 13.05
CA ILE A 405 -15.89 -0.56 14.27
C ILE A 405 -15.50 -1.39 15.49
N PHE A 406 -15.46 -2.72 15.35
CA PHE A 406 -15.01 -3.61 16.42
C PHE A 406 -13.59 -3.26 16.90
N LEU A 407 -12.65 -3.03 15.98
CA LEU A 407 -11.28 -2.64 16.30
C LEU A 407 -11.20 -1.22 16.87
N ASN A 408 -12.02 -0.28 16.39
CA ASN A 408 -12.11 1.07 16.95
C ASN A 408 -12.55 1.04 18.42
N LYS A 409 -13.57 0.23 18.75
CA LYS A 409 -14.05 0.06 20.13
C LYS A 409 -12.96 -0.51 21.05
N PHE A 410 -12.18 -1.46 20.56
CA PHE A 410 -11.05 -2.00 21.32
C PHE A 410 -9.96 -0.96 21.55
N MET A 411 -9.61 -0.18 20.51
CA MET A 411 -8.65 0.92 20.61
C MET A 411 -9.07 1.96 21.65
N THR A 412 -10.35 2.38 21.65
CA THR A 412 -10.82 3.39 22.60
C THR A 412 -10.87 2.86 24.02
N SER A 413 -11.45 1.67 24.23
CA SER A 413 -11.57 1.09 25.58
C SER A 413 -10.24 0.70 26.21
N ASN A 414 -9.18 0.56 25.41
CA ASN A 414 -7.84 0.25 25.89
C ASN A 414 -6.83 1.36 25.58
N ARG A 415 -7.26 2.59 25.30
CA ARG A 415 -6.42 3.69 24.79
C ARG A 415 -5.11 3.86 25.57
N ASN A 416 -5.21 3.95 26.89
CA ASN A 416 -4.06 4.08 27.79
C ASN A 416 -3.86 2.80 28.62
N LEU A 417 -4.09 1.64 28.01
CA LEU A 417 -4.05 0.33 28.69
C LEU A 417 -5.08 0.21 29.83
N ASP A 418 -6.19 0.95 29.71
CA ASP A 418 -7.20 1.09 30.77
C ASP A 418 -7.99 -0.20 31.07
N LYS A 419 -8.19 -1.06 30.06
CA LYS A 419 -8.97 -2.30 30.18
C LYS A 419 -8.08 -3.53 30.41
N TYR A 420 -6.94 -3.58 29.71
CA TYR A 420 -5.96 -4.66 29.77
C TYR A 420 -4.56 -4.06 29.86
N ASP A 421 -3.92 -4.21 31.00
CA ASP A 421 -2.57 -3.72 31.24
C ASP A 421 -1.51 -4.50 30.45
N SER A 422 -0.29 -3.96 30.38
CA SER A 422 0.80 -4.59 29.65
C SER A 422 1.17 -5.98 30.18
N GLU A 423 1.03 -6.26 31.48
CA GLU A 423 1.40 -7.58 32.03
C GLU A 423 0.44 -8.67 31.55
N MET A 424 -0.86 -8.37 31.56
CA MET A 424 -1.89 -9.25 31.02
C MET A 424 -1.66 -9.52 29.53
N LEU A 425 -1.41 -8.48 28.75
CA LEU A 425 -1.17 -8.60 27.32
C LEU A 425 0.14 -9.34 27.03
N ASP A 426 1.21 -9.08 27.78
CA ASP A 426 2.52 -9.71 27.64
C ASP A 426 2.43 -11.23 27.89
N SER A 427 1.66 -11.62 28.92
CA SER A 427 1.50 -13.00 29.35
C SER A 427 0.94 -13.92 28.26
N ILE A 428 0.22 -13.35 27.28
CA ILE A 428 -0.38 -14.10 26.18
C ILE A 428 0.37 -13.93 24.86
N ILE A 429 0.77 -12.72 24.48
CA ILE A 429 1.30 -12.48 23.13
C ILE A 429 2.71 -13.04 22.96
N TYR A 430 3.63 -12.80 23.91
CA TYR A 430 5.03 -13.19 23.75
C TYR A 430 5.23 -14.71 23.72
N PRO A 431 4.61 -15.50 24.62
CA PRO A 431 4.70 -16.95 24.52
C PRO A 431 4.10 -17.48 23.22
N THR A 432 2.95 -16.93 22.80
CA THR A 432 2.24 -17.36 21.58
C THR A 432 3.07 -17.08 20.33
N ILE A 433 3.62 -15.88 20.17
CA ILE A 433 4.42 -15.54 18.98
C ILE A 433 5.75 -16.27 18.94
N LYS A 434 6.42 -16.43 20.09
CA LYS A 434 7.65 -17.20 20.19
C LYS A 434 7.42 -18.65 19.78
N TYR A 435 6.33 -19.25 20.24
CA TYR A 435 5.96 -20.60 19.84
C TYR A 435 5.67 -20.69 18.33
N ALA A 436 4.84 -19.78 17.79
CA ALA A 436 4.55 -19.75 16.36
C ALA A 436 5.81 -19.55 15.50
N ASN A 437 6.74 -18.69 15.92
CA ASN A 437 8.01 -18.46 15.24
C ASN A 437 8.87 -19.74 15.25
N ASN A 438 9.01 -20.38 16.41
CA ASN A 438 9.83 -21.59 16.54
C ASN A 438 9.32 -22.73 15.66
N VAL A 439 7.99 -22.93 15.60
CA VAL A 439 7.40 -24.09 14.93
C VAL A 439 7.13 -23.84 13.44
N LEU A 440 6.67 -22.64 13.06
CA LEU A 440 6.26 -22.33 11.69
C LEU A 440 7.23 -21.37 10.97
N GLY A 441 7.92 -20.51 11.72
CA GLY A 441 8.85 -19.49 11.22
C GLY A 441 8.27 -18.67 10.06
N LYS A 442 9.06 -18.53 8.99
CA LYS A 442 8.67 -17.77 7.78
C LYS A 442 7.48 -18.34 7.01
N LYS A 443 7.00 -19.55 7.32
CA LYS A 443 5.79 -20.12 6.69
C LYS A 443 4.52 -19.77 7.44
N ALA A 444 4.63 -19.22 8.66
CA ALA A 444 3.49 -18.90 9.48
C ALA A 444 2.54 -17.95 8.75
N PHE A 445 1.24 -18.23 8.87
CA PHE A 445 0.13 -17.36 8.46
C PHE A 445 0.08 -17.03 6.97
N ARG A 446 0.70 -17.84 6.11
CA ARG A 446 0.78 -17.56 4.67
C ARG A 446 -0.11 -18.44 3.82
N MET A 447 -0.73 -17.83 2.82
CA MET A 447 -1.46 -18.52 1.75
C MET A 447 -1.00 -17.97 0.40
N GLY A 448 -0.49 -18.84 -0.48
CA GLY A 448 0.11 -18.40 -1.75
C GLY A 448 1.32 -17.49 -1.57
N GLY A 449 2.08 -17.64 -0.47
CA GLY A 449 3.27 -16.84 -0.15
C GLY A 449 3.00 -15.55 0.62
N ARG A 450 1.75 -15.08 0.67
CA ARG A 450 1.36 -13.81 1.31
C ARG A 450 0.75 -14.05 2.68
N ILE A 451 0.91 -13.10 3.61
CA ILE A 451 0.28 -13.18 4.93
C ILE A 451 -1.24 -12.99 4.75
N ASN A 452 -2.02 -13.85 5.41
CA ASN A 452 -3.48 -13.78 5.41
C ASN A 452 -3.95 -13.48 6.84
N ALA A 453 -4.67 -12.37 7.02
CA ALA A 453 -5.10 -11.90 8.34
C ALA A 453 -6.07 -12.89 9.01
N ALA A 454 -7.05 -13.42 8.27
CA ALA A 454 -7.99 -14.42 8.78
C ALA A 454 -7.27 -15.69 9.27
N LEU A 455 -6.23 -16.13 8.56
CA LEU A 455 -5.39 -17.26 8.93
C LEU A 455 -4.59 -16.95 10.21
N PHE A 456 -4.00 -15.75 10.28
CA PHE A 456 -3.31 -15.27 11.49
C PHE A 456 -4.24 -15.28 12.71
N ASP A 457 -5.42 -14.66 12.63
CA ASP A 457 -6.39 -14.60 13.73
C ASP A 457 -6.66 -16.00 14.29
N SER A 458 -6.97 -16.94 13.38
CA SER A 458 -7.36 -18.31 13.74
C SER A 458 -6.26 -19.05 14.45
N ILE A 459 -5.05 -19.03 13.87
CA ILE A 459 -3.94 -19.82 14.39
C ILE A 459 -3.44 -19.22 15.71
N MET A 460 -3.24 -17.90 15.76
CA MET A 460 -2.73 -17.24 16.96
C MET A 460 -3.69 -17.38 18.13
N ILE A 461 -5.00 -17.18 17.90
CA ILE A 461 -6.01 -17.39 18.95
C ILE A 461 -6.06 -18.86 19.36
N GLY A 462 -6.03 -19.80 18.40
CA GLY A 462 -6.02 -21.23 18.70
C GLY A 462 -4.82 -21.66 19.55
N VAL A 463 -3.61 -21.16 19.21
CA VAL A 463 -2.38 -21.40 19.99
C VAL A 463 -2.49 -20.79 21.39
N ALA A 464 -2.93 -19.53 21.48
CA ALA A 464 -3.12 -18.83 22.75
C ALA A 464 -4.12 -19.56 23.67
N LYS A 465 -5.26 -20.00 23.13
CA LYS A 465 -6.27 -20.79 23.87
C LYS A 465 -5.77 -22.17 24.26
N ARG A 466 -4.89 -22.80 23.47
CA ARG A 466 -4.26 -24.07 23.86
C ARG A 466 -3.28 -23.86 25.02
N PHE A 467 -2.51 -22.78 25.00
CA PHE A 467 -1.60 -22.38 26.07
C PHE A 467 -2.33 -22.05 27.38
N GLU A 468 -3.51 -21.43 27.33
CA GLU A 468 -4.32 -21.23 28.55
C GLU A 468 -4.73 -22.55 29.22
N LYS A 469 -4.91 -23.63 28.45
CA LYS A 469 -5.29 -24.96 28.96
C LYS A 469 -4.11 -25.79 29.46
N GLY A 470 -2.87 -25.34 29.27
CA GLY A 470 -1.67 -26.05 29.73
C GLY A 470 -0.43 -25.72 28.88
N ASN A 471 0.53 -26.62 28.84
CA ASN A 471 1.75 -26.38 28.08
C ASN A 471 1.49 -26.30 26.56
N PHE A 472 2.39 -25.61 25.85
CA PHE A 472 2.43 -25.67 24.40
C PHE A 472 2.59 -27.12 23.93
N PRO A 473 1.94 -27.51 22.82
CA PRO A 473 2.13 -28.83 22.22
C PRO A 473 3.58 -29.11 21.82
N ASP A 474 3.91 -30.40 21.63
CA ASP A 474 5.15 -30.77 20.94
C ASP A 474 5.14 -30.23 19.50
N GLU A 475 6.32 -29.83 19.01
CA GLU A 475 6.50 -29.24 17.68
C GLU A 475 5.92 -30.14 16.58
N LYS A 476 6.16 -31.45 16.64
CA LYS A 476 5.70 -32.39 15.60
C LYS A 476 4.19 -32.55 15.61
N ASP A 477 3.61 -32.64 16.80
CA ASP A 477 2.16 -32.78 16.96
C ASP A 477 1.43 -31.52 16.50
N PHE A 478 2.00 -30.35 16.79
CA PHE A 478 1.47 -29.09 16.29
C PHE A 478 1.58 -28.94 14.78
N ILE A 479 2.74 -29.26 14.17
CA ILE A 479 2.89 -29.23 12.71
C ILE A 479 1.88 -30.17 12.05
N HIS A 480 1.67 -31.37 12.61
CA HIS A 480 0.66 -32.29 12.10
C HIS A 480 -0.76 -31.72 12.18
N ALA A 481 -1.13 -31.11 13.31
CA ALA A 481 -2.42 -30.47 13.49
C ALA A 481 -2.60 -29.25 12.59
N TYR A 482 -1.56 -28.45 12.41
CA TYR A 482 -1.51 -27.30 11.51
C TYR A 482 -1.71 -27.74 10.05
N ASP A 483 -0.98 -28.76 9.59
CA ASP A 483 -1.11 -29.29 8.23
C ASP A 483 -2.50 -29.88 7.98
N LYS A 484 -3.10 -30.50 9.00
CA LYS A 484 -4.49 -30.98 8.94
C LYS A 484 -5.47 -29.82 8.81
N LEU A 485 -5.29 -28.76 9.61
CA LEU A 485 -6.09 -27.54 9.53
C LEU A 485 -5.99 -26.89 8.14
N MET A 486 -4.79 -26.79 7.59
CA MET A 486 -4.55 -26.20 6.25
C MET A 486 -5.09 -27.05 5.09
N LYS A 487 -5.34 -28.35 5.31
CA LYS A 487 -5.98 -29.24 4.34
C LYS A 487 -7.49 -29.31 4.50
N ASP A 488 -8.04 -28.78 5.59
CA ASP A 488 -9.48 -28.72 5.82
C ASP A 488 -10.10 -27.68 4.88
N THR A 489 -10.92 -28.15 3.94
CA THR A 489 -11.59 -27.30 2.96
C THR A 489 -12.61 -26.37 3.62
N SER A 490 -13.23 -26.79 4.73
CA SER A 490 -14.16 -25.93 5.48
C SER A 490 -13.43 -24.75 6.11
N PHE A 491 -12.28 -24.99 6.73
CA PHE A 491 -11.44 -23.93 7.31
C PHE A 491 -10.89 -23.00 6.23
N THR A 492 -10.26 -23.56 5.20
CA THR A 492 -9.61 -22.76 4.15
C THR A 492 -10.59 -21.94 3.31
N SER A 493 -11.85 -22.37 3.18
CA SER A 493 -12.91 -21.56 2.57
C SER A 493 -13.27 -20.34 3.43
N LEU A 494 -13.44 -20.54 4.74
CA LEU A 494 -13.73 -19.46 5.70
C LEU A 494 -12.56 -18.48 5.93
N ALA A 495 -11.35 -18.86 5.51
CA ALA A 495 -10.17 -17.98 5.51
C ALA A 495 -9.98 -17.19 4.20
N LYS A 496 -10.84 -17.41 3.19
CA LYS A 496 -10.78 -16.75 1.88
C LYS A 496 -11.98 -15.88 1.56
N GLU A 497 -13.17 -16.26 1.99
CA GLU A 497 -14.43 -15.60 1.63
C GLU A 497 -15.17 -15.10 2.88
N GLY A 498 -15.82 -13.92 2.76
CA GLY A 498 -16.64 -13.34 3.84
C GLY A 498 -15.89 -13.25 5.15
N THR A 499 -14.59 -12.94 5.10
CA THR A 499 -13.67 -13.18 6.21
C THR A 499 -13.93 -12.30 7.43
N ALA A 500 -14.69 -11.22 7.29
CA ALA A 500 -15.20 -10.38 8.37
C ALA A 500 -16.63 -10.74 8.84
N ASP A 501 -17.36 -11.65 8.19
CA ASP A 501 -18.71 -12.03 8.65
C ASP A 501 -18.65 -12.73 10.02
N GLU A 502 -19.62 -12.46 10.91
CA GLU A 502 -19.60 -12.94 12.30
C GLU A 502 -19.54 -14.47 12.37
N ASN A 503 -20.36 -15.13 11.56
CA ASN A 503 -20.38 -16.59 11.47
C ASN A 503 -19.05 -17.12 10.93
N THR A 504 -18.46 -16.45 9.94
CA THR A 504 -17.19 -16.85 9.34
C THR A 504 -16.08 -16.73 10.37
N VAL A 505 -15.90 -15.57 11.00
CA VAL A 505 -14.90 -15.28 12.03
C VAL A 505 -15.00 -16.29 13.17
N ARG A 506 -16.21 -16.47 13.74
CA ARG A 506 -16.43 -17.36 14.89
C ARG A 506 -16.17 -18.82 14.52
N ASN A 507 -16.65 -19.30 13.38
CA ASN A 507 -16.46 -20.70 12.99
C ASN A 507 -15.00 -21.00 12.65
N ARG A 508 -14.35 -20.11 11.89
CA ARG A 508 -12.93 -20.21 11.54
C ARG A 508 -12.05 -20.32 12.78
N ILE A 509 -12.24 -19.42 13.75
CA ILE A 509 -11.48 -19.43 15.00
C ILE A 509 -11.82 -20.67 15.83
N ARG A 510 -13.10 -21.05 15.91
CA ARG A 510 -13.54 -22.26 16.63
C ARG A 510 -12.88 -23.53 16.06
N ILE A 511 -12.83 -23.70 14.74
CA ILE A 511 -12.19 -24.86 14.10
C ILE A 511 -10.71 -24.94 14.49
N ALA A 512 -10.00 -23.80 14.48
CA ALA A 512 -8.59 -23.76 14.90
C ALA A 512 -8.41 -24.08 16.40
N ILE A 513 -9.27 -23.53 17.27
CA ILE A 513 -9.28 -23.86 18.72
C ILE A 513 -9.53 -25.36 18.91
N ASP A 514 -10.55 -25.92 18.27
CA ASP A 514 -10.91 -27.34 18.40
C ASP A 514 -9.74 -28.23 17.94
N GLN A 515 -9.13 -27.90 16.79
CA GLN A 515 -8.00 -28.63 16.23
C GLN A 515 -6.77 -28.63 17.15
N PHE A 516 -6.42 -27.50 17.77
CA PHE A 516 -5.28 -27.43 18.68
C PHE A 516 -5.59 -27.86 20.11
N SER A 517 -6.85 -27.80 20.55
CA SER A 517 -7.25 -28.24 21.89
C SER A 517 -7.13 -29.75 22.10
N SER A 518 -7.07 -30.51 21.00
CA SER A 518 -6.89 -31.97 21.01
C SER A 518 -5.44 -32.42 21.26
N LEU A 519 -4.49 -31.48 21.27
CA LEU A 519 -3.05 -31.72 21.46
C LEU A 519 -2.64 -31.70 22.92
#